data_AF-A0A3M6K9K6-F1
#
_entry.id   AF-A0A3M6K9K6-F1
#
_cell.length_a   1.000
_cell.length_b   1.000
_cell.length_c   1.000
_cell.angle_alpha   90.00
_cell.angle_beta   90.00
_cell.angle_gamma   90.00
#
_symmetry.space_group_name_H-M   'P 1'
#
loop_
_entity.id
_entity.type
_entity.pdbx_description
1 polymer ?
#
loop_
_entity_poly.entity_id
_entity_poly.type
_entity_poly.pdbx_seq_one_letter_code
_entity_poly.pdbx_strand_id
1 'polypeptide(L)'
;MEITVDQMYNIENKGHDMGFLKKFMMENAGAAAVKRLVEKLGNVDSKNILIFVGMGNNGGDGLVMARHLAGYGAKVTVMLLGNPENIKTEESNWNWSILEKMPSVKLMTGGSTDFDFTPDVIVDGILGTGISGEIREPYASAINYINETDCYKFAVDVPSGLDPQTGETANIFTKCDMTVTFHKMKEGIPKRKDLTGELFAEKIGIPPEAEEGIL
;
A
#
# COMPACT_ATOMS: atom_id res chain seq x y z
N MET A 1 -6.66 -8.60 18.51
CA MET A 1 -5.49 -9.47 18.67
C MET A 1 -4.50 -9.08 17.60
N GLU A 2 -3.30 -8.71 18.02
CA GLU A 2 -2.16 -8.42 17.13
C GLU A 2 -1.50 -9.74 16.74
N ILE A 3 -0.81 -9.77 15.60
CA ILE A 3 -0.11 -10.95 15.08
C ILE A 3 1.29 -10.58 14.58
N THR A 4 2.16 -11.56 14.48
CA THR A 4 3.47 -11.37 13.86
C THR A 4 3.37 -11.31 12.33
N VAL A 5 4.40 -10.76 11.68
CA VAL A 5 4.54 -10.79 10.22
C VAL A 5 4.53 -12.23 9.69
N ASP A 6 5.23 -13.14 10.37
CA ASP A 6 5.29 -14.56 10.00
C ASP A 6 3.93 -15.26 10.14
N GLN A 7 3.17 -14.94 11.19
CA GLN A 7 1.80 -15.45 11.34
C GLN A 7 0.91 -14.95 10.20
N MET A 8 0.98 -13.67 9.84
CA MET A 8 0.22 -13.12 8.71
C MET A 8 0.56 -13.86 7.41
N TYR A 9 1.86 -14.03 7.12
CA TYR A 9 2.33 -14.74 5.92
C TYR A 9 1.80 -16.18 5.86
N ASN A 10 1.84 -16.91 6.98
CA ASN A 10 1.34 -18.28 7.05
C ASN A 10 -0.19 -18.35 6.89
N ILE A 11 -0.93 -17.36 7.43
CA ILE A 11 -2.38 -17.25 7.27
C ILE A 11 -2.75 -16.99 5.81
N GLU A 12 -2.03 -16.12 5.11
CA GLU A 12 -2.25 -15.87 3.67
C GLU A 12 -1.97 -17.11 2.82
N ASN A 13 -0.88 -17.84 3.11
CA ASN A 13 -0.57 -19.08 2.41
C ASN A 13 -1.65 -20.13 2.63
N LYS A 14 -2.07 -20.34 3.89
CA LYS A 14 -3.13 -21.31 4.19
C LYS A 14 -4.45 -20.93 3.53
N GLY A 15 -4.81 -19.64 3.52
CA GLY A 15 -5.98 -19.15 2.80
C GLY A 15 -5.89 -19.36 1.28
N HIS A 16 -4.70 -19.20 0.69
CA HIS A 16 -4.43 -19.51 -0.71
C HIS A 16 -4.62 -21.01 -0.99
N ASP A 17 -4.06 -21.87 -0.14
CA ASP A 17 -4.14 -23.34 -0.28
C ASP A 17 -5.58 -23.86 -0.13
N MET A 18 -6.43 -23.13 0.60
CA MET A 18 -7.87 -23.37 0.67
C MET A 18 -8.64 -22.95 -0.61
N GLY A 19 -7.95 -22.32 -1.58
CA GLY A 19 -8.52 -21.90 -2.87
C GLY A 19 -8.88 -20.42 -2.96
N PHE A 20 -8.75 -19.64 -1.87
CA PHE A 20 -8.93 -18.19 -1.94
C PHE A 20 -7.62 -17.52 -2.33
N LEU A 21 -7.39 -17.41 -3.64
CA LEU A 21 -6.11 -16.97 -4.21
C LEU A 21 -5.70 -15.58 -3.70
N LYS A 22 -4.39 -15.41 -3.46
CA LYS A 22 -3.76 -14.16 -3.00
C LYS A 22 -4.12 -12.93 -3.84
N LYS A 23 -4.29 -13.09 -5.16
CA LYS A 23 -4.77 -11.99 -6.02
C LYS A 23 -6.13 -11.41 -5.59
N PHE A 24 -7.02 -12.24 -5.04
CA PHE A 24 -8.30 -11.79 -4.50
C PHE A 24 -8.17 -11.18 -3.10
N MET A 25 -7.19 -11.64 -2.31
CA MET A 25 -6.83 -10.98 -1.05
C MET A 25 -6.31 -9.56 -1.33
N MET A 26 -5.42 -9.39 -2.30
CA MET A 26 -4.91 -8.08 -2.76
C MET A 26 -6.02 -7.19 -3.33
N GLU A 27 -6.93 -7.75 -4.15
CA GLU A 27 -8.10 -7.03 -4.64
C GLU A 27 -8.94 -6.46 -3.48
N ASN A 28 -9.20 -7.29 -2.46
CA ASN A 28 -9.97 -6.88 -1.29
C ASN A 28 -9.22 -5.87 -0.44
N ALA A 29 -7.91 -6.02 -0.27
CA ALA A 29 -7.05 -5.11 0.48
C ALA A 29 -7.11 -3.69 -0.12
N GLY A 30 -6.76 -3.55 -1.40
CA GLY A 30 -6.80 -2.26 -2.09
C GLY A 30 -8.21 -1.66 -2.15
N ALA A 31 -9.25 -2.46 -2.41
CA ALA A 31 -10.63 -1.96 -2.41
C ALA A 31 -11.08 -1.45 -1.03
N ALA A 32 -10.73 -2.17 0.05
CA ALA A 32 -11.03 -1.74 1.42
C ALA A 32 -10.26 -0.47 1.80
N ALA A 33 -8.99 -0.35 1.39
CA ALA A 33 -8.20 0.86 1.57
C ALA A 33 -8.83 2.07 0.85
N VAL A 34 -9.26 1.92 -0.41
CA VAL A 34 -9.99 2.98 -1.12
C VAL A 34 -11.28 3.35 -0.42
N LYS A 35 -12.05 2.37 0.04
CA LYS A 35 -13.29 2.63 0.79
C LYS A 35 -13.02 3.51 2.01
N ARG A 36 -11.99 3.20 2.81
CA ARG A 36 -11.60 4.02 3.97
C ARG A 36 -11.16 5.42 3.59
N LEU A 37 -10.36 5.56 2.53
CA LEU A 37 -9.92 6.85 2.04
C LEU A 37 -11.11 7.71 1.57
N VAL A 38 -12.05 7.14 0.82
CA VAL A 38 -13.25 7.84 0.34
C VAL A 38 -14.18 8.20 1.50
N GLU A 39 -14.40 7.29 2.47
CA GLU A 39 -15.16 7.58 3.69
C GLU A 39 -14.55 8.77 4.45
N LYS A 40 -13.22 8.81 4.54
CA LYS A 40 -12.50 9.88 5.24
C LYS A 40 -12.62 11.24 4.53
N LEU A 41 -12.42 11.26 3.23
CA LEU A 41 -12.39 12.49 2.44
C LEU A 41 -13.79 12.96 2.02
N GLY A 42 -14.80 12.10 2.16
CA GLY A 42 -16.18 12.33 1.72
C GLY A 42 -16.37 12.20 0.21
N ASN A 43 -15.42 12.74 -0.58
CA ASN A 43 -15.39 12.61 -2.03
C ASN A 43 -13.95 12.70 -2.56
N VAL A 44 -13.66 11.94 -3.62
CA VAL A 44 -12.37 11.94 -4.33
C VAL A 44 -12.49 12.32 -5.81
N ASP A 45 -13.69 12.58 -6.31
CA ASP A 45 -13.91 13.01 -7.69
C ASP A 45 -13.06 14.25 -8.02
N SER A 46 -12.40 14.21 -9.16
CA SER A 46 -11.48 15.24 -9.68
C SER A 46 -10.25 15.59 -8.82
N LYS A 47 -10.06 14.96 -7.64
CA LYS A 47 -8.83 15.13 -6.83
C LYS A 47 -7.63 14.52 -7.53
N ASN A 48 -6.48 15.16 -7.44
CA ASN A 48 -5.21 14.61 -7.90
C ASN A 48 -4.67 13.64 -6.86
N ILE A 49 -4.62 12.35 -7.20
CA ILE A 49 -4.09 11.31 -6.32
C ILE A 49 -2.79 10.78 -6.93
N LEU A 50 -1.70 10.93 -6.20
CA LEU A 50 -0.39 10.40 -6.56
C LEU A 50 -0.11 9.15 -5.70
N ILE A 51 0.16 8.03 -6.35
CA ILE A 51 0.40 6.75 -5.69
C ILE A 51 1.82 6.30 -5.99
N PHE A 52 2.66 6.29 -4.96
CA PHE A 52 3.99 5.69 -5.06
C PHE A 52 3.89 4.20 -4.76
N VAL A 53 4.38 3.36 -5.67
CA VAL A 53 4.33 1.90 -5.51
C VAL A 53 5.71 1.29 -5.65
N GLY A 54 6.03 0.37 -4.75
CA GLY A 54 7.22 -0.46 -4.85
C GLY A 54 7.00 -1.68 -5.73
N MET A 55 8.02 -2.54 -5.81
CA MET A 55 8.01 -3.71 -6.70
C MET A 55 7.33 -4.96 -6.10
N GLY A 56 6.88 -4.91 -4.85
CA GLY A 56 6.33 -6.05 -4.11
C GLY A 56 4.81 -6.00 -3.93
N ASN A 57 4.29 -6.76 -2.97
CA ASN A 57 2.85 -6.84 -2.69
C ASN A 57 2.24 -5.52 -2.20
N ASN A 58 2.93 -4.73 -1.37
CA ASN A 58 2.40 -3.44 -0.95
C ASN A 58 2.16 -2.49 -2.14
N GLY A 59 3.06 -2.57 -3.14
CA GLY A 59 2.87 -1.87 -4.41
C GLY A 59 1.64 -2.39 -5.16
N GLY A 60 1.41 -3.71 -5.16
CA GLY A 60 0.22 -4.34 -5.72
C GLY A 60 -1.09 -3.84 -5.11
N ASP A 61 -1.16 -3.72 -3.79
CA ASP A 61 -2.31 -3.14 -3.10
C ASP A 61 -2.54 -1.68 -3.54
N GLY A 62 -1.46 -0.89 -3.68
CA GLY A 62 -1.52 0.46 -4.24
C GLY A 62 -1.98 0.52 -5.71
N LEU A 63 -1.61 -0.47 -6.53
CA LEU A 63 -2.07 -0.59 -7.92
C LEU A 63 -3.58 -0.93 -7.98
N VAL A 64 -4.08 -1.76 -7.07
CA VAL A 64 -5.53 -1.98 -6.90
C VAL A 64 -6.20 -0.66 -6.53
N MET A 65 -5.67 0.07 -5.55
CA MET A 65 -6.21 1.38 -5.16
C MET A 65 -6.29 2.33 -6.35
N ALA A 66 -5.27 2.37 -7.21
CA ALA A 66 -5.23 3.21 -8.40
C ALA A 66 -6.44 2.96 -9.33
N ARG A 67 -6.74 1.69 -9.63
CA ARG A 67 -7.87 1.30 -10.48
C ARG A 67 -9.20 1.71 -9.85
N HIS A 68 -9.38 1.45 -8.57
CA HIS A 68 -10.62 1.77 -7.86
C HIS A 68 -10.84 3.28 -7.76
N LEU A 69 -9.81 4.06 -7.40
CA LEU A 69 -9.90 5.52 -7.29
C LEU A 69 -10.20 6.20 -8.62
N ALA A 70 -9.64 5.69 -9.73
CA ALA A 70 -10.03 6.15 -11.06
C ALA A 70 -11.54 5.90 -11.33
N GLY A 71 -12.09 4.79 -10.83
CA GLY A 71 -13.52 4.49 -10.88
C GLY A 71 -14.40 5.44 -10.04
N TYR A 72 -13.83 6.08 -9.02
CA TYR A 72 -14.49 7.15 -8.24
C TYR A 72 -14.34 8.55 -8.86
N GLY A 73 -13.72 8.67 -10.05
CA GLY A 73 -13.54 9.94 -10.76
C GLY A 73 -12.28 10.72 -10.37
N ALA A 74 -11.40 10.16 -9.53
CA ALA A 74 -10.13 10.79 -9.19
C ALA A 74 -9.17 10.87 -10.40
N LYS A 75 -8.30 11.88 -10.40
CA LYS A 75 -7.19 12.01 -11.37
C LYS A 75 -5.97 11.27 -10.81
N VAL A 76 -5.78 10.03 -11.24
CA VAL A 76 -4.78 9.13 -10.64
C VAL A 76 -3.49 9.13 -11.44
N THR A 77 -2.36 9.35 -10.76
CA THR A 77 -1.01 9.09 -11.26
C THR A 77 -0.33 8.03 -10.40
N VAL A 78 0.24 7.01 -11.02
CA VAL A 78 1.04 5.99 -10.34
C VAL A 78 2.50 6.17 -10.69
N MET A 79 3.36 6.25 -9.68
CA MET A 79 4.81 6.22 -9.80
C MET A 79 5.35 4.88 -9.32
N LEU A 80 5.75 4.01 -10.25
CA LEU A 80 6.44 2.76 -9.94
C LEU A 80 7.92 3.03 -9.69
N LEU A 81 8.40 2.68 -8.50
CA LEU A 81 9.78 2.88 -8.06
C LEU A 81 10.72 1.77 -8.55
N GLY A 82 10.79 1.64 -9.87
CA GLY A 82 11.59 0.64 -10.57
C GLY A 82 11.14 0.48 -12.01
N ASN A 83 11.51 -0.65 -12.62
CA ASN A 83 11.08 -1.03 -13.97
C ASN A 83 9.97 -2.09 -13.87
N PRO A 84 8.84 -1.96 -14.58
CA PRO A 84 7.75 -2.93 -14.60
C PRO A 84 8.18 -4.41 -14.79
N GLU A 85 9.24 -4.65 -15.56
CA GLU A 85 9.79 -5.99 -15.79
C GLU A 85 10.33 -6.65 -14.51
N ASN A 86 10.64 -5.84 -13.49
CA ASN A 86 11.20 -6.28 -12.20
C ASN A 86 10.15 -6.36 -11.09
N ILE A 87 8.84 -6.28 -11.41
CA ILE A 87 7.79 -6.51 -10.42
C ILE A 87 7.92 -7.94 -9.89
N LYS A 88 7.97 -8.07 -8.57
CA LYS A 88 8.43 -9.28 -7.89
C LYS A 88 7.35 -10.33 -7.71
N THR A 89 6.08 -9.94 -7.73
CA THR A 89 4.96 -10.82 -7.42
C THR A 89 3.97 -10.86 -8.58
N GLU A 90 3.36 -12.03 -8.77
CA GLU A 90 2.39 -12.27 -9.84
C GLU A 90 1.19 -11.35 -9.69
N GLU A 91 0.72 -11.14 -8.46
CA GLU A 91 -0.44 -10.32 -8.15
C GLU A 91 -0.21 -8.83 -8.46
N SER A 92 0.97 -8.30 -8.12
CA SER A 92 1.34 -6.92 -8.46
C SER A 92 1.53 -6.75 -9.97
N ASN A 93 2.16 -7.73 -10.63
CA ASN A 93 2.35 -7.69 -12.09
C ASN A 93 1.00 -7.75 -12.83
N TRP A 94 0.09 -8.59 -12.34
CA TRP A 94 -1.26 -8.69 -12.88
C TRP A 94 -2.00 -7.35 -12.78
N ASN A 95 -1.98 -6.68 -11.62
CA ASN A 95 -2.59 -5.37 -11.45
C ASN A 95 -1.92 -4.29 -12.32
N TRP A 96 -0.60 -4.29 -12.44
CA TRP A 96 0.11 -3.39 -13.36
C TRP A 96 -0.38 -3.57 -14.81
N SER A 97 -0.50 -4.81 -15.28
CA SER A 97 -0.95 -5.13 -16.65
C SER A 97 -2.40 -4.69 -16.94
N ILE A 98 -3.22 -4.52 -15.91
CA ILE A 98 -4.57 -3.95 -16.02
C ILE A 98 -4.45 -2.43 -16.18
N LEU A 99 -3.66 -1.77 -15.34
CA LEU A 99 -3.48 -0.32 -15.40
C LEU A 99 -2.87 0.15 -16.73
N GLU A 100 -1.99 -0.65 -17.35
CA GLU A 100 -1.45 -0.35 -18.69
C GLU A 100 -2.53 -0.24 -19.77
N LYS A 101 -3.70 -0.84 -19.53
CA LYS A 101 -4.87 -0.79 -20.43
C LYS A 101 -5.89 0.26 -20.00
N MET A 102 -5.61 1.02 -18.93
CA MET A 102 -6.50 2.04 -18.37
C MET A 102 -5.97 3.46 -18.65
N PRO A 103 -6.45 4.14 -19.70
CA PRO A 103 -6.02 5.52 -20.00
C PRO A 103 -6.45 6.54 -18.92
N SER A 104 -7.33 6.14 -18.00
CA SER A 104 -7.73 6.96 -16.84
C SER A 104 -6.67 7.04 -15.74
N VAL A 105 -5.60 6.24 -15.82
CA VAL A 105 -4.48 6.25 -14.86
C VAL A 105 -3.19 6.61 -15.59
N LYS A 106 -2.53 7.70 -15.17
CA LYS A 106 -1.21 8.08 -15.70
C LYS A 106 -0.13 7.22 -15.04
N LEU A 107 0.57 6.40 -15.82
CA LEU A 107 1.66 5.55 -15.33
C LEU A 107 3.01 6.21 -15.56
N MET A 108 3.87 6.20 -14.53
CA MET A 108 5.25 6.68 -14.56
C MET A 108 6.16 5.66 -13.86
N THR A 109 7.45 5.65 -14.22
CA THR A 109 8.43 4.69 -13.71
C THR A 109 9.77 5.37 -13.40
N GLY A 110 10.68 4.67 -12.72
CA GLY A 110 12.07 5.11 -12.53
C GLY A 110 12.31 6.07 -11.35
N GLY A 111 11.25 6.53 -10.67
CA GLY A 111 11.38 7.29 -9.41
C GLY A 111 11.56 8.81 -9.56
N SER A 112 11.13 9.40 -10.68
CA SER A 112 11.02 10.87 -10.77
C SER A 112 10.11 11.41 -9.68
N THR A 113 10.46 12.54 -9.08
CA THR A 113 9.60 13.29 -8.15
C THR A 113 9.18 14.64 -8.73
N ASP A 114 9.40 14.84 -10.03
CA ASP A 114 8.98 16.04 -10.75
C ASP A 114 7.60 15.81 -11.36
N PHE A 115 6.59 16.45 -10.77
CA PHE A 115 5.19 16.36 -11.18
C PHE A 115 4.67 17.74 -11.56
N ASP A 116 3.89 17.80 -12.64
CA ASP A 116 3.28 19.01 -13.18
C ASP A 116 1.99 19.44 -12.44
N PHE A 117 1.75 18.87 -11.26
CA PHE A 117 0.58 19.12 -10.44
C PHE A 117 0.92 18.99 -8.95
N THR A 118 0.10 19.60 -8.10
CA THR A 118 0.14 19.37 -6.64
C THR A 118 -0.88 18.29 -6.28
N PRO A 119 -0.47 17.19 -5.64
CA PRO A 119 -1.41 16.15 -5.23
C PRO A 119 -2.31 16.65 -4.09
N ASP A 120 -3.60 16.33 -4.16
CA ASP A 120 -4.51 16.46 -3.02
C ASP A 120 -4.28 15.33 -2.01
N VAL A 121 -3.89 14.16 -2.52
CA VAL A 121 -3.62 12.95 -1.75
C VAL A 121 -2.39 12.25 -2.30
N ILE A 122 -1.50 11.83 -1.39
CA ILE A 122 -0.41 10.92 -1.68
C ILE A 122 -0.68 9.57 -1.01
N VAL A 123 -0.55 8.50 -1.77
CA VAL A 123 -0.64 7.12 -1.27
C VAL A 123 0.77 6.50 -1.26
N ASP A 124 1.18 6.07 -0.07
CA ASP A 124 2.39 5.30 0.18
C ASP A 124 2.09 3.80 0.09
N GLY A 125 2.35 3.21 -1.09
CA GLY A 125 2.37 1.77 -1.34
C GLY A 125 3.79 1.27 -1.63
N ILE A 126 4.81 1.91 -1.04
CA ILE A 126 6.22 1.68 -1.42
C ILE A 126 6.73 0.37 -0.80
N LEU A 127 6.81 0.30 0.52
CA LEU A 127 7.39 -0.84 1.26
C LEU A 127 6.40 -1.34 2.31
N GLY A 128 6.24 -2.66 2.37
CA GLY A 128 5.48 -3.33 3.43
C GLY A 128 6.42 -3.95 4.47
N THR A 129 6.29 -5.26 4.68
CA THR A 129 7.08 -6.07 5.63
C THR A 129 8.51 -6.41 5.17
N GLY A 130 8.89 -6.05 3.94
CA GLY A 130 10.12 -6.53 3.29
C GLY A 130 11.37 -5.64 3.46
N ILE A 131 11.41 -4.78 4.48
CA ILE A 131 12.53 -3.86 4.69
C ILE A 131 13.67 -4.58 5.40
N SER A 132 14.83 -4.63 4.76
CA SER A 132 16.08 -5.06 5.39
C SER A 132 17.19 -4.07 5.06
N GLY A 133 17.78 -3.47 6.09
CA GLY A 133 18.86 -2.47 5.94
C GLY A 133 18.38 -1.08 5.56
N GLU A 134 19.32 -0.24 5.12
CA GLU A 134 19.04 1.16 4.76
C GLU A 134 18.21 1.28 3.48
N ILE A 135 17.22 2.17 3.51
CA ILE A 135 16.44 2.56 2.35
C ILE A 135 17.29 3.46 1.46
N ARG A 136 17.39 3.08 0.18
CA ARG A 136 18.20 3.72 -0.86
C ARG A 136 17.33 4.22 -2.00
N GLU A 137 17.93 4.90 -2.95
CA GLU A 137 17.26 5.31 -4.18
C GLU A 137 16.71 4.12 -4.98
N PRO A 138 15.58 4.28 -5.69
CA PRO A 138 14.76 5.50 -5.80
C PRO A 138 13.76 5.70 -4.65
N TYR A 139 13.73 4.79 -3.67
CA TYR A 139 12.75 4.83 -2.57
C TYR A 139 12.98 6.01 -1.61
N ALA A 140 14.25 6.36 -1.36
CA ALA A 140 14.59 7.49 -0.49
C ALA A 140 14.05 8.83 -1.03
N SER A 141 14.25 9.13 -2.31
CA SER A 141 13.69 10.34 -2.94
C SER A 141 12.17 10.37 -2.86
N ALA A 142 11.50 9.25 -3.12
CA ALA A 142 10.05 9.17 -3.00
C ALA A 142 9.58 9.45 -1.58
N ILE A 143 10.17 8.81 -0.57
CA ILE A 143 9.78 9.02 0.84
C ILE A 143 10.00 10.48 1.27
N ASN A 144 11.11 11.11 0.87
CA ASN A 144 11.32 12.54 1.13
C ASN A 144 10.22 13.40 0.50
N TYR A 145 9.89 13.16 -0.76
CA TYR A 145 8.81 13.88 -1.45
C TYR A 145 7.47 13.72 -0.73
N ILE A 146 7.12 12.51 -0.28
CA ILE A 146 5.90 12.23 0.50
C ILE A 146 5.89 13.08 1.77
N ASN A 147 7.00 13.12 2.51
CA ASN A 147 7.08 13.83 3.78
C ASN A 147 6.98 15.36 3.59
N GLU A 148 7.66 15.90 2.59
CA GLU A 148 7.76 17.34 2.33
C GLU A 148 6.50 17.93 1.69
N THR A 149 5.71 17.14 0.96
CA THR A 149 4.51 17.63 0.30
C THR A 149 3.39 17.91 1.30
N ASP A 150 2.81 19.12 1.25
CA ASP A 150 1.68 19.51 2.11
C ASP A 150 0.35 19.04 1.51
N CYS A 151 0.00 17.78 1.76
CA CYS A 151 -1.23 17.15 1.31
C CYS A 151 -1.64 16.00 2.26
N TYR A 152 -2.80 15.39 2.01
CA TYR A 152 -3.25 14.23 2.78
C TYR A 152 -2.42 12.98 2.41
N LYS A 153 -1.83 12.31 3.40
CA LYS A 153 -0.96 11.15 3.23
C LYS A 153 -1.61 9.88 3.74
N PHE A 154 -1.69 8.86 2.89
CA PHE A 154 -2.29 7.58 3.20
C PHE A 154 -1.27 6.46 3.04
N ALA A 155 -1.07 5.63 4.07
CA ALA A 155 -0.24 4.42 3.97
C ALA A 155 -1.08 3.18 3.67
N VAL A 156 -0.61 2.41 2.70
CA VAL A 156 -1.10 1.07 2.38
C VAL A 156 -0.31 0.07 3.22
N ASP A 157 -1.02 -0.74 3.98
CA ASP A 157 -0.54 -1.67 5.00
C ASP A 157 0.23 -1.06 6.18
N VAL A 158 1.35 -0.39 5.90
CA VAL A 158 2.28 0.18 6.87
C VAL A 158 2.98 1.39 6.23
N PRO A 159 3.22 2.49 6.97
CA PRO A 159 4.10 3.57 6.51
C PRO A 159 5.47 3.01 6.12
N SER A 160 5.90 3.30 4.90
CA SER A 160 7.20 2.85 4.40
C SER A 160 8.33 3.31 5.30
N GLY A 161 9.20 2.37 5.66
CA GLY A 161 10.30 2.59 6.61
C GLY A 161 9.95 2.27 8.07
N LEU A 162 8.70 1.92 8.38
CA LEU A 162 8.31 1.33 9.67
C LEU A 162 8.38 -0.20 9.60
N ASP A 163 9.04 -0.81 10.56
CA ASP A 163 9.00 -2.27 10.76
C ASP A 163 7.66 -2.65 11.44
N PRO A 164 6.77 -3.38 10.74
CA PRO A 164 5.45 -3.74 11.27
C PRO A 164 5.50 -4.81 12.37
N GLN A 165 6.63 -5.48 12.60
CA GLN A 165 6.84 -6.43 13.68
C GLN A 165 7.29 -5.72 14.97
N THR A 166 8.33 -4.90 14.86
CA THR A 166 9.00 -4.31 16.03
C THR A 166 8.46 -2.93 16.40
N GLY A 167 8.08 -2.14 15.40
CA GLY A 167 7.76 -0.70 15.53
C GLY A 167 8.99 0.22 15.37
N GLU A 168 10.17 -0.36 15.10
CA GLU A 168 11.39 0.39 14.78
C GLU A 168 11.31 1.01 13.38
N THR A 169 12.12 2.03 13.13
CA THR A 169 12.17 2.70 11.83
C THR A 169 13.52 2.58 11.17
N ALA A 170 13.51 2.53 9.84
CA ALA A 170 14.69 2.69 9.00
C ALA A 170 15.28 4.11 9.09
N ASN A 171 16.34 4.36 8.32
CA ASN A 171 17.02 5.66 8.22
C ASN A 171 16.11 6.80 7.70
N ILE A 172 15.07 6.45 6.95
CA ILE A 172 14.04 7.36 6.47
C ILE A 172 12.70 6.61 6.49
N PHE A 173 11.61 7.31 6.76
CA PHE A 173 10.28 6.72 6.86
C PHE A 173 9.22 7.74 6.52
N THR A 174 8.04 7.28 6.09
CA THR A 174 6.88 8.14 5.87
C THR A 174 6.14 8.42 7.17
N LYS A 175 5.49 9.58 7.22
CA LYS A 175 4.46 9.90 8.21
C LYS A 175 3.15 10.17 7.49
N CYS A 176 2.11 9.44 7.85
CA CYS A 176 0.82 9.45 7.19
C CYS A 176 -0.30 9.92 8.13
N ASP A 177 -1.35 10.48 7.55
CA ASP A 177 -2.56 10.90 8.25
C ASP A 177 -3.49 9.70 8.52
N MET A 178 -3.42 8.69 7.66
CA MET A 178 -4.14 7.43 7.82
C MET A 178 -3.33 6.25 7.30
N THR A 179 -3.47 5.11 7.97
CA THR A 179 -2.92 3.81 7.57
C THR A 179 -4.04 2.76 7.59
N VAL A 180 -4.15 1.97 6.53
CA VAL A 180 -5.01 0.79 6.50
C VAL A 180 -4.14 -0.45 6.40
N THR A 181 -4.13 -1.26 7.46
CA THR A 181 -3.50 -2.58 7.47
C THR A 181 -4.52 -3.68 7.20
N PHE A 182 -4.02 -4.85 6.81
CA PHE A 182 -4.84 -5.91 6.24
C PHE A 182 -4.92 -7.15 7.12
N HIS A 183 -6.14 -7.70 7.17
CA HIS A 183 -6.62 -8.84 7.93
C HIS A 183 -6.53 -8.73 9.47
N LYS A 184 -5.34 -8.45 10.01
CA LYS A 184 -5.06 -8.20 11.42
C LYS A 184 -3.89 -7.23 11.59
N MET A 185 -3.87 -6.57 12.75
CA MET A 185 -2.80 -5.64 13.10
C MET A 185 -1.49 -6.39 13.34
N LYS A 186 -0.40 -5.95 12.71
CA LYS A 186 0.93 -6.43 13.07
C LYS A 186 1.44 -5.70 14.33
N GLU A 187 2.15 -6.41 15.21
CA GLU A 187 2.53 -5.96 16.57
C GLU A 187 3.27 -4.61 16.65
N GLY A 188 4.07 -4.27 15.64
CA GLY A 188 4.85 -3.04 15.58
C GLY A 188 4.03 -1.80 15.18
N ILE A 189 3.01 -1.99 14.34
CA ILE A 189 2.20 -0.89 13.78
C ILE A 189 1.51 -0.03 14.86
N PRO A 190 0.75 -0.59 15.83
CA PRO A 190 0.00 0.22 16.79
C PRO A 190 0.89 0.97 17.79
N LYS A 191 2.18 0.64 17.85
CA LYS A 191 3.18 1.33 18.70
C LYS A 191 3.57 2.70 18.12
N ARG A 192 3.33 2.95 16.83
CA ARG A 192 3.76 4.16 16.11
C ARG A 192 2.59 4.97 15.55
N LYS A 193 1.65 5.34 16.43
CA LYS A 193 0.54 6.25 16.10
C LYS A 193 1.02 7.62 15.58
N ASP A 194 2.21 8.03 16.00
CA ASP A 194 2.88 9.25 15.51
C ASP A 194 3.21 9.19 14.00
N LEU A 195 3.34 7.99 13.43
CA LEU A 195 3.62 7.76 12.01
C LEU A 195 2.39 7.30 11.23
N THR A 196 1.54 6.49 11.85
CA THR A 196 0.41 5.82 11.18
C THR A 196 -0.85 6.70 11.08
N GLY A 197 -0.97 7.71 11.94
CA GLY A 197 -2.17 8.54 12.01
C GLY A 197 -3.39 7.74 12.45
N GLU A 198 -4.51 7.91 11.76
CA GLU A 198 -5.69 7.06 11.93
C GLU A 198 -5.42 5.66 11.40
N LEU A 199 -5.63 4.64 12.24
CA LEU A 199 -5.22 3.28 11.94
C LEU A 199 -6.41 2.33 11.91
N PHE A 200 -6.57 1.62 10.79
CA PHE A 200 -7.63 0.62 10.59
C PHE A 200 -7.04 -0.74 10.20
N ALA A 201 -7.71 -1.81 10.60
CA ALA A 201 -7.41 -3.16 10.15
C ALA A 201 -8.63 -3.72 9.39
N GLU A 202 -8.48 -3.94 8.08
CA GLU A 202 -9.56 -4.37 7.20
C GLU A 202 -9.49 -5.86 6.87
N LYS A 203 -10.64 -6.54 6.84
CA LYS A 203 -10.68 -7.96 6.43
C LYS A 203 -10.53 -8.06 4.91
N ILE A 204 -9.67 -8.97 4.47
CA ILE A 204 -9.35 -9.18 3.05
C ILE A 204 -9.91 -10.48 2.47
N GLY A 205 -10.88 -11.09 3.15
CA GLY A 205 -11.58 -12.29 2.67
C GLY A 205 -10.90 -13.62 3.00
N ILE A 206 -9.80 -13.62 3.75
CA ILE A 206 -9.18 -14.86 4.24
C ILE A 206 -10.18 -15.64 5.10
N PRO A 207 -10.42 -16.94 4.82
CA PRO A 207 -11.30 -17.79 5.63
C PRO A 207 -10.81 -17.91 7.09
N PRO A 208 -11.71 -17.90 8.09
CA PRO A 208 -11.33 -18.05 9.50
C PRO A 208 -10.51 -19.32 9.79
N GLU A 209 -10.77 -20.43 9.08
CA GLU A 209 -10.07 -21.70 9.24
C GLU A 209 -8.59 -21.60 8.84
N ALA A 210 -8.20 -20.59 8.05
CA ALA A 210 -6.81 -20.29 7.75
C ALA A 210 -6.02 -19.80 8.96
N GLU A 211 -6.68 -19.40 10.05
CA GLU A 211 -6.03 -19.00 11.31
C GLU A 211 -5.72 -20.21 12.21
N GLU A 212 -6.40 -21.34 12.03
CA GLU A 212 -6.27 -22.51 12.92
C GLU A 212 -4.85 -23.09 12.90
N GLY A 213 -4.27 -23.25 14.09
CA GLY A 213 -2.91 -23.78 14.26
C GLY A 213 -1.79 -22.75 14.01
N ILE A 214 -2.13 -21.50 13.71
CA ILE A 214 -1.18 -20.39 13.58
C ILE A 214 -1.37 -19.38 14.73
N LEU A 215 -2.64 -19.11 15.09
CA LEU A 215 -3.04 -18.24 16.20
C LEU A 215 -3.40 -19.01 17.47
#